data_AF-A0A942KVP2-F1
#
_entry.id   AF-A0A942KVP2-F1
#
_cell.length_a   1.000
_cell.length_b   1.000
_cell.length_c   1.000
_cell.angle_alpha   90.00
_cell.angle_beta   90.00
_cell.angle_gamma   90.00
#
_symmetry.space_group_name_H-M   'P 1'
#
loop_
_entity.id
_entity.type
_entity.pdbx_description
1 polymer ?
#
loop_
_entity_poly.entity_id
_entity_poly.type
_entity_poly.pdbx_seq_one_letter_code
_entity_poly.pdbx_strand_id
1 'polypeptide(L)'
;MKSELTKIPGIGKNMAEHLTKAGFPTIESLKGKSPDEVYAADCIAQGAVVDRCALYCYRLAVHYADHDGQLPPDKQNWWDWKD
;
A
#
# COMPACT_ATOMS: atom_id res chain seq x y z
N MET A 1 -8.31 12.70 12.46
CA MET A 1 -7.21 11.80 12.89
C MET A 1 -6.42 11.41 11.66
N LYS A 2 -5.09 11.34 11.75
CA LYS A 2 -4.21 10.91 10.64
C LYS A 2 -4.19 9.37 10.66
N SER A 3 -4.51 8.72 9.54
CA SER A 3 -4.45 7.26 9.44
C SER A 3 -3.03 6.77 9.70
N GLU A 4 -2.87 5.66 10.42
CA GLU A 4 -1.54 5.09 10.64
C GLU A 4 -0.86 4.60 9.36
N LEU A 5 -1.64 4.32 8.30
CA LEU A 5 -1.13 4.00 6.97
C LEU A 5 -0.23 5.13 6.42
N THR A 6 -0.45 6.37 6.87
CA THR A 6 0.41 7.52 6.49
C THR A 6 1.80 7.50 7.14
N LYS A 7 2.10 6.51 8.01
CA LYS A 7 3.45 6.22 8.50
C LYS A 7 4.27 5.45 7.47
N ILE A 8 3.62 4.75 6.54
CA ILE A 8 4.29 3.98 5.49
C ILE A 8 4.90 4.99 4.48
N PRO A 9 6.21 4.89 4.18
CA PRO A 9 6.83 5.73 3.16
C PRO A 9 6.09 5.61 1.81
N GLY A 10 5.86 6.74 1.14
CA GLY A 10 5.12 6.76 -0.13
C GLY A 10 3.59 6.68 -0.01
N ILE A 11 3.02 6.41 1.16
CA ILE A 11 1.56 6.42 1.37
C ILE A 11 1.10 7.76 1.92
N GLY A 12 0.64 8.62 1.02
CA GLY A 12 -0.05 9.86 1.37
C GLY A 12 -1.50 9.65 1.83
N LYS A 13 -2.18 10.73 2.24
CA LYS A 13 -3.58 10.69 2.68
C LYS A 13 -4.51 10.01 1.67
N ASN A 14 -4.34 10.30 0.38
CA ASN A 14 -5.17 9.72 -0.68
C ASN A 14 -5.02 8.19 -0.76
N MET A 15 -3.77 7.69 -0.81
CA MET A 15 -3.50 6.26 -0.84
C MET A 15 -3.96 5.55 0.44
N ALA A 16 -3.87 6.20 1.61
CA ALA A 16 -4.41 5.65 2.85
C ALA A 16 -5.94 5.48 2.79
N GLU A 17 -6.66 6.42 2.16
CA GLU A 17 -8.10 6.32 1.95
C GLU A 17 -8.45 5.20 0.96
N HIS A 18 -7.65 5.00 -0.09
CA HIS A 18 -7.80 3.89 -1.03
C HIS A 18 -7.68 2.55 -0.32
N LEU A 19 -6.59 2.34 0.42
CA LEU A 19 -6.36 1.14 1.24
C LEU A 19 -7.50 0.89 2.23
N THR A 20 -7.96 1.93 2.91
CA THR A 20 -9.09 1.83 3.85
C THR A 20 -10.37 1.36 3.14
N LYS A 21 -10.70 1.94 1.99
CA LYS A 21 -11.88 1.56 1.19
C LYS A 21 -11.74 0.15 0.60
N ALA A 22 -10.52 -0.26 0.26
CA ALA A 22 -10.19 -1.60 -0.22
C ALA A 22 -10.24 -2.68 0.88
N GLY A 23 -10.51 -2.31 2.15
CA GLY A 23 -10.62 -3.25 3.26
C GLY A 23 -9.35 -3.41 4.10
N PHE A 24 -8.35 -2.52 3.91
CA PHE A 24 -7.07 -2.52 4.62
C PHE A 24 -6.90 -1.23 5.45
N PRO A 25 -7.63 -1.06 6.57
CA PRO A 25 -7.62 0.18 7.34
C PRO A 25 -6.36 0.40 8.19
N THR A 26 -5.51 -0.62 8.35
CA THR A 26 -4.37 -0.63 9.28
C THR A 26 -3.11 -1.22 8.64
N ILE A 27 -1.93 -0.91 9.19
CA ILE A 27 -0.68 -1.55 8.75
C ILE A 27 -0.78 -3.07 8.96
N GLU A 28 -1.34 -3.50 10.09
CA GLU A 28 -1.55 -4.92 10.39
C GLU A 28 -2.43 -5.63 9.36
N SER A 29 -3.46 -4.97 8.82
CA SER A 29 -4.34 -5.57 7.81
C SER A 29 -3.64 -5.88 6.48
N LEU A 30 -2.50 -5.25 6.21
CA LEU A 30 -1.65 -5.50 5.04
C LEU A 30 -0.69 -6.67 5.23
N LYS A 31 -0.43 -7.09 6.47
CA LYS A 31 0.55 -8.12 6.79
C LYS A 31 0.13 -9.47 6.19
N GLY A 32 1.05 -10.12 5.49
CA GLY A 32 0.85 -11.40 4.81
C GLY A 32 -0.04 -11.33 3.57
N LYS A 33 -0.40 -10.14 3.09
CA LYS A 33 -1.18 -9.98 1.85
C LYS A 33 -0.29 -9.98 0.63
N SER A 34 -0.80 -10.44 -0.50
CA SER A 34 -0.13 -10.17 -1.77
C SER A 34 -0.40 -8.72 -2.21
N PRO A 35 0.59 -7.97 -2.71
CA PRO A 35 0.37 -6.65 -3.30
C PRO A 35 -0.67 -6.66 -4.43
N ASP A 36 -0.73 -7.74 -5.21
CA ASP A 36 -1.72 -7.90 -6.29
C ASP A 36 -3.15 -8.06 -5.75
N GLU A 37 -3.33 -8.71 -4.59
CA GLU A 37 -4.64 -8.80 -3.91
C GLU A 37 -5.09 -7.43 -3.41
N VAL A 38 -4.17 -6.66 -2.82
CA VAL A 38 -4.44 -5.29 -2.36
C VAL A 38 -4.83 -4.40 -3.54
N TYR A 39 -4.09 -4.49 -4.66
CA TYR A 39 -4.40 -3.76 -5.88
C TYR A 39 -5.75 -4.15 -6.48
N ALA A 40 -6.06 -5.44 -6.54
CA ALA A 40 -7.34 -5.92 -7.05
C ALA A 40 -8.51 -5.41 -6.20
N ALA A 41 -8.37 -5.43 -4.87
CA ALA A 41 -9.35 -4.88 -3.95
C ALA A 41 -9.54 -3.37 -4.13
N ASP A 42 -8.47 -2.61 -4.37
CA ASP A 42 -8.55 -1.18 -4.68
C ASP A 42 -9.28 -0.91 -6.00
N CYS A 43 -8.99 -1.68 -7.06
CA CYS A 43 -9.73 -1.60 -8.32
C CYS A 43 -11.24 -1.84 -8.11
N ILE A 44 -11.59 -2.86 -7.32
CA ILE A 44 -12.97 -3.19 -7.00
C ILE A 44 -13.63 -2.04 -6.21
N ALA A 45 -12.94 -1.50 -5.20
CA ALA A 45 -13.46 -0.42 -4.37
C ALA A 45 -13.66 0.88 -5.16
N GLN A 46 -12.83 1.14 -6.17
CA GLN A 46 -12.97 2.30 -7.06
C GLN A 46 -13.93 2.06 -8.23
N GLY A 47 -14.34 0.82 -8.48
CA GLY A 47 -15.18 0.45 -9.62
C GLY A 47 -14.48 0.63 -10.98
N ALA A 48 -13.14 0.69 -10.99
CA ALA A 48 -12.33 0.93 -12.18
C ALA A 48 -10.94 0.29 -12.02
N VAL A 49 -10.28 0.03 -13.16
CA VAL A 49 -8.86 -0.33 -13.13
C VAL A 49 -8.07 0.93 -12.83
N VAL A 50 -7.39 0.94 -11.68
CA VAL A 50 -6.55 2.07 -11.27
C VAL A 50 -5.23 2.06 -12.02
N ASP A 51 -4.49 3.18 -12.00
CA ASP A 51 -3.19 3.21 -12.64
C ASP A 51 -2.22 2.21 -11.97
N ARG A 52 -1.37 1.57 -12.78
CA ARG A 52 -0.42 0.56 -12.31
C ARG A 52 0.56 1.11 -11.27
N CYS A 53 0.82 2.42 -11.23
CA CYS A 53 1.67 3.00 -10.18
C CYS A 53 1.12 2.77 -8.76
N ALA A 54 -0.19 2.57 -8.60
CA ALA A 54 -0.78 2.23 -7.31
C ALA A 54 -0.25 0.88 -6.79
N LEU A 55 -0.03 -0.10 -7.68
CA LEU A 55 0.55 -1.39 -7.32
C LEU A 55 1.94 -1.24 -6.69
N TYR A 56 2.73 -0.27 -7.13
CA TYR A 56 4.09 -0.05 -6.61
C TYR A 56 4.04 0.48 -5.18
N CYS A 57 3.10 1.38 -4.90
CA CYS A 57 2.79 1.81 -3.54
C CYS A 57 2.34 0.63 -2.66
N TYR A 58 1.53 -0.28 -3.18
CA TYR A 58 1.05 -1.44 -2.42
C TYR A 58 2.14 -2.49 -2.18
N ARG A 59 3.06 -2.69 -3.12
CA ARG A 59 4.25 -3.54 -2.93
C ARG A 59 5.10 -3.03 -1.77
N LEU A 60 5.38 -1.72 -1.76
CA LEU A 60 6.08 -1.09 -0.64
C LEU A 60 5.30 -1.25 0.67
N ALA A 61 3.99 -0.95 0.66
CA ALA A 61 3.17 -0.96 1.86
C ALA A 61 3.04 -2.35 2.50
N VAL A 62 2.87 -3.40 1.68
CA VAL A 62 2.88 -4.79 2.14
C VAL A 62 4.25 -5.15 2.71
N HIS A 63 5.34 -4.83 2.01
CA HIS A 63 6.68 -5.12 2.51
C HIS A 63 6.94 -4.44 3.86
N TYR A 64 6.58 -3.16 3.98
CA TYR A 64 6.68 -2.41 5.24
C TYR A 64 5.90 -3.10 6.37
N ALA A 65 4.68 -3.57 6.10
CA ALA A 65 3.86 -4.29 7.09
C ALA A 65 4.46 -5.66 7.48
N ASP A 66 5.00 -6.39 6.52
CA ASP A 66 5.63 -7.70 6.73
C ASP A 66 6.93 -7.63 7.52
N HIS A 67 7.64 -6.51 7.42
CA HIS A 67 8.96 -6.31 8.03
C HIS A 67 8.92 -5.32 9.20
N ASP A 68 7.79 -5.26 9.91
CA ASP A 68 7.60 -4.49 11.15
C ASP A 68 8.02 -3.01 11.02
N GLY A 69 7.72 -2.42 9.86
CA GLY A 69 7.98 -1.03 9.54
C GLY A 69 9.37 -0.73 8.97
N GLN A 70 10.10 -1.75 8.52
CA GLN A 70 11.40 -1.59 7.89
C GLN A 70 11.31 -1.69 6.37
N LEU A 71 12.09 -0.86 5.68
CA LEU A 71 12.31 -0.94 4.24
C LEU A 71 13.79 -1.21 3.95
N PRO A 72 14.12 -1.87 2.82
CA PRO A 72 15.49 -2.01 2.37
C PRO A 72 16.15 -0.63 2.17
N PRO A 73 17.43 -0.44 2.51
CA PRO A 73 18.10 0.86 2.40
C PRO A 73 18.07 1.47 0.99
N ASP A 74 18.02 0.63 -0.04
CA ASP A 74 18.00 0.98 -1.46
C ASP A 74 16.58 1.12 -2.05
N LYS A 75 15.53 0.84 -1.27
CA LYS A 75 14.12 0.87 -1.71
C LYS A 75 13.23 1.69 -0.80
N GLN A 76 13.57 2.96 -0.64
CA GLN A 76 12.87 3.89 0.25
C GLN A 76 11.65 4.57 -0.41
N ASN A 77 11.59 4.59 -1.74
CA ASN A 77 10.52 5.26 -2.48
C ASN A 77 9.62 4.25 -3.18
N TRP A 78 8.34 4.58 -3.35
CA TRP A 78 7.38 3.67 -4.00
C TRP A 78 7.78 3.31 -5.45
N TRP A 79 8.46 4.21 -6.17
CA TRP A 79 8.91 3.93 -7.55
C TRP A 79 10.05 2.93 -7.63
N ASP A 80 10.74 2.64 -6.51
CA ASP A 80 11.77 1.59 -6.42
C ASP A 80 11.14 0.17 -6.44
N TRP A 81 9.79 0.08 -6.41
CA TRP A 81 8.98 -1.14 -6.38
C TRP A 81 8.20 -1.39 -7.68
N LYS A 82 8.61 -0.73 -8.77
CA LYS A 82 7.96 -0.82 -10.09
C LYS A 82 8.13 -2.18 -10.79
N ASP A 83 9.23 -2.87 -10.47
CA ASP A 83 9.62 -4.15 -11.06
C ASP A 83 8.95 -5.30 -10.30
#